data_AF-W9ZYN4-F1
#
_entry.id   AF-W9ZYN4-F1
#
_cell.length_a   1.000
_cell.length_b   1.000
_cell.length_c   1.000
_cell.angle_alpha   90.00
_cell.angle_beta   90.00
_cell.angle_gamma   90.00
#
_symmetry.space_group_name_H-M   'P 1'
#
loop_
_entity.id
_entity.type
_entity.pdbx_description
1 polymer ?
#
loop_
_entity_poly.entity_id
_entity_poly.type
_entity_poly.pdbx_seq_one_letter_code
_entity_poly.pdbx_strand_id
1 'polypeptide(L)'
;MTDWKDAEYTLYSSPFSLYSMMARHTIQLGPTTHDATPPKSITLHFINHKAHENLSEDYLINVNPRGQVPAMKGNLLKETLTESRAISLHLAEKHYPAMLGGKYENVVRDLFKRLHAVYGLSISNPNPTAEMTQRNPSPVEKILQRTDISPQYRAALEVKLAFHNQHNAIAFQPGVVAKHRADLKAIFEEVVEHRRQSGSYEDYDEWTFGSDIGPTILDSHLLPFALRCMEVGNDDLVPLELQRWAKVKEKSPSWQKVMHGKPTTYHPSMGPVAEMSEMMTL
;
A
#
# COMPACT_ATOMS: atom_id res chain seq x y z
N MET A 1 -23.65 14.05 -15.96
CA MET A 1 -22.94 13.19 -14.99
C MET A 1 -21.69 12.68 -15.65
N THR A 2 -20.55 12.70 -14.98
CA THR A 2 -19.32 12.09 -15.50
C THR A 2 -19.50 10.57 -15.56
N ASP A 3 -19.32 9.96 -16.73
CA ASP A 3 -19.31 8.49 -16.84
C ASP A 3 -17.92 7.99 -16.44
N TRP A 4 -17.85 7.32 -15.29
CA TRP A 4 -16.59 6.79 -14.78
C TRP A 4 -16.14 5.53 -15.54
N LYS A 5 -16.99 4.90 -16.35
CA LYS A 5 -16.58 3.75 -17.17
C LYS A 5 -15.54 4.11 -18.21
N ASP A 6 -15.53 5.36 -18.68
CA ASP A 6 -14.51 5.89 -19.61
C ASP A 6 -13.21 6.32 -18.91
N ALA A 7 -13.07 6.07 -17.61
CA ALA A 7 -11.86 6.39 -16.88
C ALA A 7 -10.66 5.57 -17.38
N GLU A 8 -9.56 6.27 -17.64
CA GLU A 8 -8.26 5.70 -17.97
C GLU A 8 -7.28 6.18 -16.91
N TYR A 9 -6.69 5.23 -16.18
CA TYR A 9 -5.75 5.51 -15.10
C TYR A 9 -4.34 5.02 -15.43
N THR A 10 -3.35 5.75 -14.93
CA THR A 10 -1.96 5.28 -14.83
C THR A 10 -1.59 5.19 -13.36
N LEU A 11 -1.30 3.97 -12.90
CA LEU A 11 -0.81 3.69 -11.55
C LEU A 11 0.72 3.60 -11.56
N TYR A 12 1.36 4.59 -10.96
CA TYR A 12 2.79 4.60 -10.67
C TYR A 12 3.04 3.73 -9.44
N SER A 13 3.82 2.67 -9.57
CA SER A 13 3.90 1.61 -8.57
C SER A 13 5.30 1.01 -8.44
N SER A 14 5.65 0.49 -7.27
CA SER A 14 6.84 -0.33 -7.06
C SER A 14 6.43 -1.69 -6.47
N PRO A 15 6.84 -2.86 -7.02
CA PRO A 15 6.24 -4.15 -6.72
C PRO A 15 6.30 -4.55 -5.25
N PHE A 16 7.39 -4.20 -4.57
CA PHE A 16 7.62 -4.55 -3.17
C PHE A 16 7.35 -3.37 -2.21
N SER A 17 6.85 -2.23 -2.71
CA SER A 17 6.32 -1.19 -1.83
C SER A 17 5.01 -1.69 -1.20
N LEU A 18 4.92 -1.66 0.13
CA LEU A 18 3.75 -2.11 0.89
C LEU A 18 2.47 -1.47 0.35
N TYR A 19 2.50 -0.14 0.24
CA TYR A 19 1.36 0.65 -0.24
C TYR A 19 1.05 0.39 -1.72
N SER A 20 2.06 0.05 -2.53
CA SER A 20 1.84 -0.31 -3.94
C SER A 20 1.14 -1.66 -4.08
N MET A 21 1.53 -2.66 -3.28
CA MET A 21 0.84 -3.95 -3.24
C MET A 21 -0.62 -3.79 -2.81
N MET A 22 -0.89 -2.92 -1.83
CA MET A 22 -2.26 -2.62 -1.39
C MET A 22 -3.14 -2.07 -2.51
N ALA A 23 -2.65 -1.07 -3.26
CA ALA A 23 -3.40 -0.49 -4.38
C ALA A 23 -3.57 -1.50 -5.53
N ARG A 24 -2.50 -2.24 -5.88
CA ARG A 24 -2.56 -3.30 -6.91
C ARG A 24 -3.53 -4.41 -6.52
N HIS A 25 -3.55 -4.81 -5.24
CA HIS A 25 -4.49 -5.81 -4.76
C HIS A 25 -5.93 -5.30 -4.80
N THR A 26 -6.18 -4.02 -4.48
CA THR A 26 -7.51 -3.40 -4.67
C THR A 26 -7.95 -3.51 -6.14
N ILE A 27 -7.06 -3.23 -7.09
CA ILE A 27 -7.35 -3.34 -8.53
C ILE A 27 -7.69 -4.77 -8.94
N GLN A 28 -7.02 -5.77 -8.37
CA GLN A 28 -7.29 -7.18 -8.66
C GLN A 28 -8.57 -7.69 -8.00
N LEU A 29 -8.92 -7.16 -6.84
CA LEU A 29 -10.02 -7.66 -6.02
C LEU A 29 -11.34 -6.98 -6.35
N GLY A 30 -11.33 -5.68 -6.67
CA GLY A 30 -12.54 -4.92 -6.97
C GLY A 30 -13.42 -5.51 -8.08
N PRO A 31 -12.87 -5.93 -9.24
CA PRO A 31 -13.66 -6.54 -10.31
C PRO A 31 -14.34 -7.86 -9.94
N THR A 32 -13.96 -8.51 -8.83
CA THR A 32 -14.60 -9.75 -8.36
C THR A 32 -15.81 -9.48 -7.45
N THR A 33 -16.10 -8.22 -7.15
CA THR A 33 -17.23 -7.83 -6.30
C THR A 33 -18.51 -7.64 -7.10
N HIS A 34 -19.66 -7.70 -6.43
CA HIS A 34 -20.94 -7.42 -7.06
C HIS A 34 -21.04 -5.93 -7.47
N ASP A 35 -21.84 -5.66 -8.50
CA ASP A 35 -22.06 -4.31 -9.06
C ASP A 35 -20.77 -3.57 -9.50
N ALA A 36 -19.68 -4.32 -9.72
CA ALA A 36 -18.44 -3.77 -10.22
C ALA A 36 -18.63 -3.15 -11.62
N THR A 37 -18.14 -1.92 -11.76
CA THR A 37 -18.07 -1.16 -13.01
C THR A 37 -16.62 -0.72 -13.24
N PRO A 38 -15.75 -1.64 -13.69
CA PRO A 38 -14.34 -1.35 -13.87
C PRO A 38 -14.11 -0.14 -14.79
N PRO A 39 -13.03 0.63 -14.58
CA PRO A 39 -12.63 1.66 -15.54
C PRO A 39 -12.26 1.04 -16.88
N LYS A 40 -12.26 1.85 -17.94
CA LYS A 40 -11.84 1.44 -19.28
C LYS A 40 -10.44 0.84 -19.28
N SER A 41 -9.50 1.45 -18.54
CA SER A 41 -8.15 0.90 -18.39
C SER A 41 -7.44 1.37 -17.12
N ILE A 42 -6.54 0.52 -16.62
CA ILE A 42 -5.52 0.89 -15.64
C ILE A 42 -4.18 0.41 -16.17
N THR A 43 -3.28 1.33 -16.49
CA THR A 43 -1.92 1.03 -16.92
C THR A 43 -0.96 1.11 -15.73
N LEU A 44 -0.06 0.14 -15.59
CA LEU A 44 1.03 0.22 -14.62
C LEU A 44 2.22 0.98 -15.21
N HIS A 45 2.72 1.95 -14.46
CA HIS A 45 4.02 2.55 -14.68
C HIS A 45 4.92 2.18 -13.50
N PHE A 46 5.92 1.34 -13.75
CA PHE A 46 6.81 0.87 -12.71
C PHE A 46 7.82 1.96 -12.31
N ILE A 47 8.08 2.08 -11.01
CA ILE A 47 9.07 2.99 -10.43
C ILE A 47 10.13 2.20 -9.67
N ASN A 48 11.38 2.32 -10.13
CA ASN A 48 12.55 1.71 -9.55
C ASN A 48 13.15 2.57 -8.43
N HIS A 49 12.86 2.23 -7.18
CA HIS A 49 13.46 2.90 -6.03
C HIS A 49 15.00 2.77 -5.97
N LYS A 50 15.57 1.67 -6.48
CA LYS A 50 17.02 1.45 -6.47
C LYS A 50 17.73 2.36 -7.48
N ALA A 51 17.08 2.69 -8.59
CA ALA A 51 17.57 3.67 -9.55
C ALA A 51 17.16 5.12 -9.22
N HIS A 52 16.55 5.33 -8.04
CA HIS A 52 16.05 6.65 -7.60
C HIS A 52 15.04 7.29 -8.57
N GLU A 53 14.28 6.50 -9.33
CA GLU A 53 13.29 7.04 -10.28
C GLU A 53 12.19 7.85 -9.59
N ASN A 54 11.81 7.46 -8.36
CA ASN A 54 10.89 8.23 -7.50
C ASN A 54 11.47 9.56 -7.01
N LEU A 55 12.77 9.80 -7.24
CA LEU A 55 13.45 11.05 -6.94
C LEU A 55 13.73 11.86 -8.19
N SER A 56 13.44 11.35 -9.39
CA SER A 56 13.66 12.09 -10.63
C SER A 56 12.89 13.40 -10.68
N GLU A 57 13.42 14.38 -11.42
CA GLU A 57 12.78 15.69 -11.60
C GLU A 57 11.35 15.54 -12.15
N ASP A 58 11.17 14.74 -13.21
CA ASP A 58 9.84 14.49 -13.80
C ASP A 58 8.87 13.88 -12.78
N TYR A 59 9.29 12.88 -12.01
CA TYR A 59 8.41 12.25 -11.03
C TYR A 59 7.99 13.22 -9.91
N LEU A 60 8.93 13.99 -9.36
CA LEU A 60 8.62 14.91 -8.26
C LEU A 60 7.76 16.09 -8.71
N ILE A 61 7.93 16.57 -9.94
CA ILE A 61 7.18 17.70 -10.46
C ILE A 61 5.81 17.26 -11.00
N ASN A 62 5.77 16.19 -11.79
CA ASN A 62 4.61 15.85 -12.61
C ASN A 62 3.76 14.68 -12.08
N VAL A 63 4.26 13.94 -11.09
CA VAL A 63 3.58 12.76 -10.54
C VAL A 63 3.28 12.93 -9.06
N ASN A 64 4.30 12.88 -8.19
CA ASN A 64 4.12 12.96 -6.75
C ASN A 64 5.28 13.74 -6.09
N PRO A 65 5.05 14.97 -5.60
CA PRO A 65 6.09 15.80 -4.99
C PRO A 65 6.67 15.21 -3.69
N ARG A 66 6.01 14.22 -3.10
CA ARG A 66 6.51 13.50 -1.92
C ARG A 66 7.50 12.39 -2.28
N GLY A 67 7.66 12.09 -3.57
CA GLY A 67 8.49 10.99 -4.07
C GLY A 67 8.08 9.62 -3.52
N GLN A 68 6.81 9.45 -3.16
CA GLN A 68 6.24 8.19 -2.67
C GLN A 68 5.54 7.43 -3.79
N VAL A 69 5.41 6.13 -3.63
CA VAL A 69 4.57 5.25 -4.45
C VAL A 69 3.61 4.47 -3.53
N PRO A 70 2.38 4.18 -3.97
CA PRO A 70 1.86 4.43 -5.32
C PRO A 70 1.37 5.86 -5.53
N ALA A 71 1.20 6.24 -6.80
CA ALA A 71 0.46 7.43 -7.21
C ALA A 71 -0.40 7.09 -8.44
N MET A 72 -1.57 7.72 -8.59
CA MET A 72 -2.48 7.45 -9.70
C MET A 72 -2.90 8.75 -10.39
N LYS A 73 -2.68 8.81 -11.70
CA LYS A 73 -3.19 9.85 -12.60
C LYS A 73 -4.33 9.27 -13.44
N GLY A 74 -5.19 10.12 -13.97
CA GLY A 74 -6.22 9.68 -14.92
C GLY A 74 -6.94 10.83 -15.60
N ASN A 75 -7.57 10.52 -16.73
CA ASN A 75 -8.30 11.49 -17.55
C ASN A 75 -9.45 12.20 -16.80
N LEU A 76 -10.07 11.53 -15.83
CA LEU A 76 -11.17 12.05 -15.03
C LEU A 76 -10.75 12.51 -13.62
N LEU A 77 -9.47 12.38 -13.27
CA LEU A 77 -8.93 12.87 -12.00
C LEU A 77 -8.52 14.33 -12.15
N LYS A 78 -9.00 15.20 -11.25
CA LYS A 78 -8.58 16.60 -11.20
C LYS A 78 -7.12 16.75 -10.77
N GLU A 79 -6.67 15.88 -9.87
CA GLU A 79 -5.34 15.89 -9.29
C GLU A 79 -4.84 14.45 -9.16
N THR A 80 -3.52 14.26 -9.12
CA THR A 80 -2.93 12.94 -8.85
C THR A 80 -3.34 12.47 -7.46
N LEU A 81 -3.84 11.25 -7.33
CA LEU A 81 -4.01 10.59 -6.05
C LEU A 81 -2.66 10.01 -5.61
N THR A 82 -2.05 10.57 -4.56
CA THR A 82 -0.65 10.26 -4.18
C THR A 82 -0.50 9.24 -3.05
N GLU A 83 -1.59 8.59 -2.65
CA GLU A 83 -1.63 7.66 -1.51
C GLU A 83 -2.47 6.43 -1.86
N SER A 84 -2.03 5.23 -1.46
CA SER A 84 -2.78 3.99 -1.71
C SER A 84 -4.18 4.01 -1.08
N ARG A 85 -4.34 4.67 0.07
CA ARG A 85 -5.63 4.91 0.71
C ARG A 85 -6.60 5.65 -0.21
N ALA A 86 -6.16 6.80 -0.73
CA ALA A 86 -6.97 7.64 -1.59
C ALA A 86 -7.29 6.96 -2.92
N ILE A 87 -6.31 6.27 -3.50
CA ILE A 87 -6.48 5.47 -4.73
C ILE A 87 -7.54 4.39 -4.54
N SER A 88 -7.43 3.61 -3.46
CA SER A 88 -8.33 2.47 -3.24
C SER A 88 -9.73 2.91 -2.87
N LEU A 89 -9.85 4.00 -2.11
CA LEU A 89 -11.15 4.60 -1.80
C LEU A 89 -11.83 5.14 -3.06
N HIS A 90 -11.08 5.82 -3.92
CA HIS A 90 -11.58 6.29 -5.21
C HIS A 90 -12.07 5.14 -6.08
N LEU A 91 -11.29 4.05 -6.17
CA LEU A 91 -11.70 2.86 -6.92
C LEU A 91 -12.97 2.23 -6.34
N ALA A 92 -13.09 2.09 -5.02
CA ALA A 92 -14.31 1.59 -4.39
C ALA A 92 -15.52 2.49 -4.65
N GLU A 93 -15.37 3.81 -4.48
CA GLU A 93 -16.48 4.74 -4.63
C GLU A 93 -16.94 4.94 -6.08
N LYS A 94 -16.05 4.78 -7.07
CA LYS A 94 -16.37 5.03 -8.48
C LYS A 94 -16.58 3.77 -9.31
N HIS A 95 -15.97 2.65 -8.92
CA HIS A 95 -15.94 1.43 -9.72
C HIS A 95 -16.40 0.19 -8.95
N TYR A 96 -16.12 0.08 -7.66
CA TYR A 96 -16.33 -1.16 -6.89
C TYR A 96 -17.09 -0.90 -5.57
N PRO A 97 -18.35 -0.41 -5.61
CA PRO A 97 -19.05 0.08 -4.42
C PRO A 97 -19.24 -1.00 -3.33
N ALA A 98 -19.36 -2.26 -3.72
CA ALA A 98 -19.39 -3.40 -2.81
C ALA A 98 -18.17 -3.49 -1.87
N MET A 99 -16.99 -3.02 -2.31
CA MET A 99 -15.78 -3.00 -1.48
C MET A 99 -15.88 -2.06 -0.29
N LEU A 100 -16.89 -1.20 -0.22
CA LEU A 100 -17.16 -0.35 0.94
C LEU A 100 -17.80 -1.14 2.09
N GLY A 101 -18.30 -2.36 1.87
CA GLY A 101 -18.74 -3.26 2.93
C GLY A 101 -20.21 -3.15 3.36
N GLY A 102 -21.04 -2.41 2.60
CA GLY A 102 -22.48 -2.33 2.82
C GLY A 102 -22.86 -1.96 4.26
N LYS A 103 -23.50 -2.89 4.98
CA LYS A 103 -23.88 -2.69 6.40
C LYS A 103 -22.69 -2.43 7.34
N TYR A 104 -21.46 -2.79 6.94
CA TYR A 104 -20.22 -2.56 7.68
C TYR A 104 -19.44 -1.33 7.22
N GLU A 105 -20.00 -0.48 6.34
CA GLU A 105 -19.23 0.61 5.72
C GLU A 105 -18.51 1.53 6.71
N ASN A 106 -19.18 1.91 7.81
CA ASN A 106 -18.55 2.75 8.83
C ASN A 106 -17.34 2.06 9.48
N VAL A 107 -17.45 0.76 9.75
CA VAL A 107 -16.38 -0.05 10.34
C VAL A 107 -15.23 -0.21 9.35
N VAL A 108 -15.53 -0.53 8.09
CA VAL A 108 -14.52 -0.65 7.02
C VAL A 108 -13.75 0.65 6.87
N ARG A 109 -14.44 1.80 6.77
CA ARG A 109 -13.80 3.12 6.60
C ARG A 109 -12.96 3.50 7.81
N ASP A 110 -13.40 3.20 9.03
CA ASP A 110 -12.65 3.51 10.25
C ASP A 110 -11.38 2.66 10.37
N LEU A 111 -11.50 1.32 10.29
CA LEU A 111 -10.36 0.41 10.33
C LEU A 111 -9.37 0.70 9.19
N PHE A 112 -9.88 0.98 7.99
CA PHE A 112 -9.06 1.37 6.85
C PHE A 112 -8.26 2.66 7.12
N LYS A 113 -8.92 3.69 7.68
CA LYS A 113 -8.23 4.93 8.07
C LYS A 113 -7.17 4.68 9.14
N ARG A 114 -7.46 3.89 10.17
CA ARG A 114 -6.51 3.57 11.25
C ARG A 114 -5.32 2.75 10.75
N LEU A 115 -5.55 1.78 9.86
CA LEU A 115 -4.47 0.99 9.27
C LEU A 115 -3.46 1.88 8.52
N HIS A 116 -3.93 2.89 7.79
CA HIS A 116 -3.06 3.86 7.11
C HIS A 116 -2.41 4.91 8.04
N ALA A 117 -2.88 5.03 9.28
CA ALA A 117 -2.19 5.84 10.29
C ALA A 117 -0.97 5.12 10.89
N VAL A 118 -0.85 3.80 10.68
CA VAL A 118 0.33 3.02 11.06
C VAL A 118 1.45 3.26 10.04
N TYR A 119 2.63 3.66 10.52
CA TYR A 119 3.78 3.82 9.64
C TYR A 119 4.34 2.46 9.23
N GLY A 120 4.06 2.03 8.00
CA GLY A 120 4.56 0.78 7.46
C GLY A 120 6.10 0.63 7.56
N LEU A 121 6.84 1.74 7.52
CA LEU A 121 8.31 1.74 7.74
C LEU A 121 8.67 1.24 9.14
N SER A 122 7.98 1.71 10.18
CA SER A 122 8.20 1.32 11.58
C SER A 122 8.00 -0.17 11.84
N ILE A 123 7.28 -0.85 10.96
CA ILE A 123 6.96 -2.28 11.08
C ILE A 123 7.77 -3.13 10.09
N SER A 124 8.09 -2.61 8.90
CA SER A 124 8.66 -3.41 7.81
C SER A 124 10.19 -3.55 7.84
N ASN A 125 10.92 -2.80 8.66
CA ASN A 125 12.37 -2.97 8.80
C ASN A 125 12.70 -3.61 10.17
N PRO A 126 13.04 -4.91 10.21
CA PRO A 126 13.35 -5.57 11.47
C PRO A 126 14.71 -5.16 12.05
N ASN A 127 15.60 -4.59 11.22
CA ASN A 127 16.97 -4.27 11.59
C ASN A 127 17.34 -2.81 11.23
N PRO A 128 16.71 -1.80 11.87
CA PRO A 128 17.11 -0.41 11.66
C PRO A 128 18.54 -0.18 12.17
N THR A 129 19.32 0.62 11.45
CA THR A 129 20.67 1.00 11.90
C THR A 129 20.60 1.96 13.10
N ALA A 130 21.70 2.12 13.84
CA ALA A 130 21.77 3.08 14.94
C ALA A 130 21.53 4.53 14.49
N GLU A 131 21.90 4.88 13.26
CA GLU A 131 21.57 6.17 12.67
C GLU A 131 20.06 6.30 12.44
N MET A 132 19.43 5.26 11.87
CA MET A 132 17.99 5.28 11.58
C MET A 132 17.14 5.43 12.84
N THR A 133 17.53 4.82 13.96
CA THR A 133 16.82 4.91 15.24
C THR A 133 16.91 6.30 15.88
N GLN A 134 17.90 7.11 15.52
CA GLN A 134 17.99 8.52 15.89
C GLN A 134 17.23 9.40 14.89
N ARG A 135 17.60 9.27 13.61
CA ARG A 135 17.05 9.99 12.46
C ARG A 135 17.31 9.17 11.20
N ASN A 136 16.26 8.64 10.58
CA ASN A 136 16.37 7.98 9.28
C ASN A 136 16.89 8.95 8.20
N PRO A 137 18.05 8.69 7.58
CA PRO A 137 18.62 9.61 6.59
C PRO A 137 17.79 9.61 5.30
N SER A 138 17.86 10.72 4.54
CA SER A 138 17.19 10.84 3.25
C SER A 138 18.22 10.84 2.12
N PRO A 139 18.06 10.00 1.07
CA PRO A 139 18.95 10.08 -0.10
C PRO A 139 18.91 11.45 -0.80
N VAL A 140 17.87 12.24 -0.55
CA VAL A 140 17.73 13.61 -1.08
C VAL A 140 18.81 14.55 -0.56
N GLU A 141 19.27 14.36 0.68
CA GLU A 141 20.30 15.22 1.29
C GLU A 141 21.58 15.21 0.43
N LYS A 142 21.97 14.05 -0.09
CA LYS A 142 23.10 13.92 -1.01
C LYS A 142 22.83 14.52 -2.39
N ILE A 143 21.62 14.39 -2.92
CA ILE A 143 21.26 14.94 -4.23
C ILE A 143 21.29 16.48 -4.20
N LEU A 144 20.83 17.09 -3.11
CA LEU A 144 20.84 18.55 -2.95
C LEU A 144 22.24 19.17 -2.90
N GLN A 145 23.28 18.38 -2.59
CA GLN A 145 24.68 18.85 -2.63
C GLN A 145 25.21 19.03 -4.06
N ARG A 146 24.53 18.46 -5.06
CA ARG A 146 24.91 18.62 -6.47
C ARG A 146 24.70 20.05 -6.94
N THR A 147 25.58 20.54 -7.79
CA THR A 147 25.48 21.89 -8.41
C THR A 147 24.91 21.87 -9.83
N ASP A 148 24.73 20.68 -10.41
CA ASP A 148 24.31 20.45 -11.81
C ASP A 148 22.80 20.13 -11.95
N ILE A 149 21.99 20.43 -10.94
CA ILE A 149 20.54 20.24 -10.97
C ILE A 149 19.80 21.55 -11.26
N SER A 150 18.65 21.46 -11.95
CA SER A 150 17.83 22.62 -12.25
C SER A 150 17.30 23.30 -10.97
N PRO A 151 17.02 24.61 -11.00
CA PRO A 151 16.39 25.29 -9.85
C PRO A 151 15.03 24.67 -9.47
N GLN A 152 14.26 24.24 -10.46
CA GLN A 152 12.94 23.61 -10.25
C GLN A 152 13.08 22.25 -9.55
N TYR A 153 14.04 21.43 -10.00
CA TYR A 153 14.33 20.15 -9.38
C TYR A 153 14.81 20.31 -7.94
N ARG A 154 15.68 21.29 -7.68
CA ARG A 154 16.13 21.61 -6.31
C ARG A 154 14.96 21.93 -5.39
N ALA A 155 14.03 22.79 -5.83
CA ALA A 155 12.84 23.13 -5.05
C ALA A 155 11.96 21.88 -4.80
N ALA A 156 11.77 21.03 -5.81
CA ALA A 156 11.01 19.79 -5.66
C ALA A 156 11.67 18.81 -4.65
N LEU A 157 12.99 18.70 -4.68
CA LEU A 157 13.77 17.92 -3.71
C LEU A 157 13.64 18.48 -2.29
N GLU A 158 13.65 19.80 -2.12
CA GLU A 158 13.44 20.44 -0.81
C GLU A 158 12.06 20.13 -0.23
N VAL A 159 11.00 20.18 -1.05
CA VAL A 159 9.65 19.76 -0.65
C VAL A 159 9.64 18.29 -0.20
N LYS A 160 10.27 17.41 -0.98
CA LYS A 160 10.40 15.99 -0.61
C LYS A 160 11.18 15.80 0.69
N LEU A 161 12.27 16.54 0.89
CA LEU A 161 13.09 16.44 2.10
C LEU A 161 12.30 16.90 3.33
N ALA A 162 11.51 17.99 3.21
CA ALA A 162 10.63 18.44 4.27
C ALA A 162 9.61 17.35 4.66
N PHE A 163 8.97 16.72 3.67
CA PHE A 163 8.06 15.58 3.92
C PHE A 163 8.77 14.43 4.63
N HIS A 164 9.97 14.04 4.17
CA HIS A 164 10.77 12.99 4.81
C HIS A 164 11.09 13.33 6.26
N ASN A 165 11.54 14.57 6.53
CA ASN A 165 11.90 15.02 7.86
C ASN A 165 10.73 14.98 8.84
N GLN A 166 9.51 15.28 8.37
CA GLN A 166 8.32 15.26 9.20
C GLN A 166 7.81 13.83 9.47
N HIS A 167 8.00 12.89 8.54
CA HIS A 167 7.37 11.57 8.62
C HIS A 167 8.39 10.43 8.73
N ASN A 168 9.27 10.30 7.75
CA ASN A 168 10.15 9.14 7.61
C ASN A 168 11.40 9.22 8.50
N ALA A 169 11.86 10.42 8.84
CA ALA A 169 13.02 10.65 9.69
C ALA A 169 12.84 10.07 11.11
N ILE A 170 11.61 10.09 11.61
CA ILE A 170 11.27 9.63 12.97
C ILE A 170 10.77 8.18 13.01
N ALA A 171 10.60 7.52 11.85
CA ALA A 171 9.87 6.26 11.75
C ALA A 171 10.48 5.10 12.56
N PHE A 172 11.78 5.13 12.84
CA PHE A 172 12.47 4.07 13.61
C PHE A 172 12.81 4.49 15.05
N GLN A 173 12.33 5.65 15.50
CA GLN A 173 12.51 6.04 16.90
C GLN A 173 11.74 5.08 17.81
N PRO A 174 12.31 4.63 18.95
CA PRO A 174 11.70 3.59 19.78
C PRO A 174 10.25 3.87 20.19
N GLY A 175 9.94 5.11 20.58
CA GLY A 175 8.58 5.52 20.95
C GLY A 175 7.58 5.47 19.79
N VAL A 176 8.02 5.83 18.58
CA VAL A 176 7.21 5.79 17.35
C VAL A 176 6.93 4.33 16.97
N VAL A 177 7.96 3.47 17.00
CA VAL A 177 7.82 2.04 16.74
C VAL A 177 6.87 1.38 17.75
N ALA A 178 7.07 1.61 19.05
CA ALA A 178 6.23 1.06 20.11
C ALA A 178 4.76 1.46 19.95
N LYS A 179 4.49 2.74 19.66
CA LYS A 179 3.14 3.23 19.40
C LYS A 179 2.51 2.50 18.20
N HIS A 180 3.20 2.46 17.06
CA HIS A 180 2.64 1.86 15.85
C HIS A 180 2.47 0.34 15.95
N ARG A 181 3.32 -0.36 16.72
CA ARG A 181 3.10 -1.78 17.05
C ARG A 181 1.83 -1.96 17.89
N ALA A 182 1.61 -1.13 18.89
CA ALA A 182 0.41 -1.19 19.73
C ALA A 182 -0.87 -0.88 18.92
N ASP A 183 -0.85 0.16 18.10
CA ASP A 183 -1.97 0.52 17.22
C ASP A 183 -2.31 -0.62 16.27
N LEU A 184 -1.29 -1.20 15.62
CA LEU A 184 -1.47 -2.30 14.67
C LEU A 184 -2.06 -3.55 15.34
N LYS A 185 -1.58 -3.88 16.53
CA LYS A 185 -2.11 -5.02 17.31
C LYS A 185 -3.60 -4.81 17.64
N ALA A 186 -3.98 -3.62 18.10
CA ALA A 186 -5.37 -3.30 18.39
C ALA A 186 -6.27 -3.38 17.14
N ILE A 187 -5.78 -2.89 15.99
CA ILE A 187 -6.50 -3.00 14.71
C ILE A 187 -6.71 -4.48 14.34
N PHE A 188 -5.67 -5.30 14.45
CA PHE A 188 -5.80 -6.73 14.14
C PHE A 188 -6.74 -7.47 15.08
N GLU A 189 -6.70 -7.18 16.39
CA GLU A 189 -7.63 -7.76 17.37
C GLU A 189 -9.10 -7.40 17.05
N GLU A 190 -9.36 -6.18 16.62
CA GLU A 190 -10.71 -5.74 16.23
C GLU A 190 -11.18 -6.39 14.92
N VAL A 191 -10.30 -6.55 13.94
CA VAL A 191 -10.60 -7.32 12.71
C VAL A 191 -10.97 -8.76 13.05
N VAL A 192 -10.23 -9.40 13.96
CA VAL A 192 -10.52 -10.75 14.43
C VAL A 192 -11.91 -10.83 15.08
N GLU A 193 -12.28 -9.83 15.87
CA GLU A 193 -13.62 -9.77 16.47
C GLU A 193 -14.72 -9.63 15.41
N HIS A 194 -14.52 -8.81 14.37
CA HIS A 194 -15.47 -8.74 13.26
C HIS A 194 -15.59 -10.05 12.48
N ARG A 195 -14.48 -10.78 12.29
CA ARG A 195 -14.50 -12.13 11.71
C ARG A 195 -15.29 -13.12 12.59
N ARG A 196 -15.24 -12.97 13.91
CA ARG A 196 -16.06 -13.78 14.83
C ARG A 196 -17.55 -13.46 14.69
N GLN A 197 -17.89 -12.17 14.65
CA GLN A 197 -19.28 -11.71 14.54
C GLN A 197 -19.92 -12.04 13.19
N SER A 198 -19.14 -12.08 12.11
CA SER A 198 -19.61 -12.47 10.78
C SER A 198 -19.69 -13.99 10.58
N GLY A 199 -19.14 -14.78 11.50
CA GLY A 199 -19.03 -16.25 11.37
C GLY A 199 -17.82 -16.73 10.57
N SER A 200 -16.92 -15.84 10.14
CA SER A 200 -15.74 -16.19 9.33
C SER A 200 -14.48 -16.54 10.15
N TYR A 201 -14.49 -16.51 11.48
CA TYR A 201 -13.29 -16.66 12.34
C TYR A 201 -12.51 -17.99 12.18
N GLU A 202 -13.16 -19.06 11.73
CA GLU A 202 -12.49 -20.34 11.45
C GLU A 202 -12.55 -20.73 9.98
N ASP A 203 -13.25 -19.95 9.17
CA ASP A 203 -13.25 -20.08 7.73
C ASP A 203 -12.24 -19.08 7.13
N TYR A 204 -11.05 -19.59 6.84
CA TYR A 204 -9.95 -18.81 6.32
C TYR A 204 -10.09 -18.51 4.82
N ASP A 205 -11.00 -19.20 4.13
CA ASP A 205 -11.38 -18.91 2.74
C ASP A 205 -12.35 -17.71 2.66
N GLU A 206 -13.00 -17.35 3.76
CA GLU A 206 -13.89 -16.20 3.86
C GLU A 206 -13.16 -14.85 4.07
N TRP A 207 -13.76 -13.78 3.57
CA TRP A 207 -13.28 -12.41 3.77
C TRP A 207 -13.61 -11.89 5.18
N THR A 208 -13.06 -10.74 5.59
CA THR A 208 -13.19 -10.24 6.98
C THR A 208 -14.64 -10.21 7.47
N PHE A 209 -15.60 -9.85 6.62
CA PHE A 209 -17.01 -9.70 7.00
C PHE A 209 -17.93 -10.82 6.47
N GLY A 210 -17.35 -11.96 6.05
CA GLY A 210 -18.08 -13.12 5.52
C GLY A 210 -18.51 -12.99 4.05
N SER A 211 -19.03 -14.08 3.50
CA SER A 211 -19.35 -14.24 2.06
C SER A 211 -20.45 -13.32 1.58
N ASP A 212 -21.44 -13.03 2.42
CA ASP A 212 -22.53 -12.10 2.11
C ASP A 212 -22.03 -10.68 1.80
N ILE A 213 -20.88 -10.31 2.35
CA ILE A 213 -20.25 -9.00 2.12
C ILE A 213 -19.17 -9.10 1.04
N GLY A 214 -18.43 -10.22 1.02
CA GLY A 214 -17.30 -10.38 0.11
C GLY A 214 -16.10 -9.50 0.51
N PRO A 215 -15.14 -9.33 -0.40
CA PRO A 215 -13.93 -8.58 -0.10
C PRO A 215 -14.15 -7.07 -0.05
N THR A 216 -13.53 -6.42 0.93
CA THR A 216 -13.57 -4.97 1.11
C THR A 216 -12.24 -4.30 0.80
N ILE A 217 -12.23 -2.96 0.75
CA ILE A 217 -10.98 -2.21 0.69
C ILE A 217 -10.07 -2.49 1.89
N LEU A 218 -10.65 -2.83 3.05
CA LEU A 218 -9.88 -3.23 4.22
C LEU A 218 -9.13 -4.53 3.94
N ASP A 219 -9.79 -5.58 3.44
CA ASP A 219 -9.15 -6.87 3.10
C ASP A 219 -7.97 -6.68 2.15
N SER A 220 -8.15 -5.83 1.13
CA SER A 220 -7.12 -5.61 0.12
C SER A 220 -5.85 -4.95 0.68
N HIS A 221 -5.94 -4.26 1.82
CA HIS A 221 -4.81 -3.62 2.50
C HIS A 221 -4.33 -4.40 3.73
N LEU A 222 -5.22 -5.13 4.37
CA LEU A 222 -4.94 -5.98 5.51
C LEU A 222 -4.02 -7.14 5.12
N LEU A 223 -4.31 -7.82 4.01
CA LEU A 223 -3.53 -8.96 3.54
C LEU A 223 -2.03 -8.64 3.34
N PRO A 224 -1.64 -7.65 2.50
CA PRO A 224 -0.23 -7.33 2.31
C PRO A 224 0.45 -6.87 3.63
N PHE A 225 -0.28 -6.22 4.53
CA PHE A 225 0.28 -5.78 5.82
C PHE A 225 0.55 -6.98 6.75
N ALA A 226 -0.40 -7.90 6.87
CA ALA A 226 -0.26 -9.12 7.68
C ALA A 226 0.88 -9.99 7.15
N LEU A 227 0.92 -10.25 5.83
CA LEU A 227 2.00 -11.00 5.19
C LEU A 227 3.35 -10.34 5.42
N ARG A 228 3.45 -9.01 5.25
CA ARG A 228 4.68 -8.27 5.53
C ARG A 228 5.14 -8.44 6.97
N CYS A 229 4.24 -8.36 7.95
CA CYS A 229 4.59 -8.55 9.36
C CYS A 229 5.17 -9.96 9.59
N MET A 230 4.52 -10.99 9.06
CA MET A 230 4.99 -12.36 9.19
C MET A 230 6.37 -12.58 8.53
N GLU A 231 6.58 -12.04 7.33
CA GLU A 231 7.84 -12.20 6.60
C GLU A 231 9.03 -11.52 7.26
N VAL A 232 8.82 -10.42 7.98
CA VAL A 232 9.90 -9.68 8.66
C VAL A 232 10.11 -10.11 10.11
N GLY A 233 9.45 -11.19 10.56
CA GLY A 233 9.58 -11.73 11.92
C GLY A 233 8.80 -10.95 13.00
N ASN A 234 7.74 -10.25 12.60
CA ASN A 234 6.79 -9.58 13.48
C ASN A 234 5.45 -10.34 13.54
N ASP A 235 5.48 -11.67 13.44
CA ASP A 235 4.29 -12.52 13.53
C ASP A 235 3.61 -12.42 14.91
N ASP A 236 4.36 -12.06 15.95
CA ASP A 236 3.85 -11.79 17.30
C ASP A 236 2.78 -10.67 17.34
N LEU A 237 2.83 -9.75 16.37
CA LEU A 237 1.83 -8.69 16.22
C LEU A 237 0.52 -9.21 15.60
N VAL A 238 0.59 -10.24 14.77
CA VAL A 238 -0.53 -10.74 13.99
C VAL A 238 -1.20 -11.87 14.78
N PRO A 239 -2.47 -11.74 15.21
CA PRO A 239 -3.19 -12.82 15.86
C PRO A 239 -3.17 -14.10 15.02
N LEU A 240 -3.05 -15.27 15.67
CA LEU A 240 -2.91 -16.57 15.00
C LEU A 240 -4.01 -16.83 13.95
N GLU A 241 -5.23 -16.39 14.23
CA GLU A 241 -6.35 -16.46 13.29
C GLU A 241 -6.04 -15.71 11.99
N LEU A 242 -5.60 -14.45 12.08
CA LEU A 242 -5.24 -13.65 10.91
C LEU A 242 -3.99 -14.15 10.20
N GLN A 243 -3.05 -14.79 10.91
CA GLN A 243 -1.92 -15.45 10.25
C GLN A 243 -2.40 -16.58 9.34
N ARG A 244 -3.34 -17.42 9.81
CA ARG A 244 -3.92 -18.52 9.03
C ARG A 244 -4.73 -17.99 7.85
N TRP A 245 -5.58 -17.00 8.09
CA TRP A 245 -6.31 -16.28 7.04
C TRP A 245 -5.36 -15.73 5.98
N ALA A 246 -4.30 -15.00 6.38
CA ALA A 246 -3.34 -14.41 5.45
C ALA A 246 -2.63 -15.48 4.61
N LYS A 247 -2.28 -16.64 5.19
CA LYS A 247 -1.66 -17.76 4.45
C LYS A 247 -2.59 -18.45 3.47
N VAL A 248 -3.89 -18.46 3.73
CA VAL A 248 -4.89 -18.94 2.76
C VAL A 248 -5.07 -17.90 1.66
N LYS A 249 -5.25 -16.62 2.00
CA LYS A 249 -5.42 -15.53 1.04
C LYS A 249 -4.18 -15.24 0.20
N GLU A 250 -2.98 -15.54 0.69
CA GLU A 250 -1.72 -15.55 -0.09
C GLU A 250 -1.82 -16.47 -1.31
N LYS A 251 -2.64 -17.52 -1.27
CA LYS A 251 -2.83 -18.45 -2.40
C LYS A 251 -3.99 -18.03 -3.32
N SER A 252 -4.71 -16.95 -2.99
CA SER A 252 -5.85 -16.51 -3.77
C SER A 252 -5.44 -16.04 -5.18
N PRO A 253 -6.30 -16.21 -6.19
CA PRO A 253 -6.00 -15.76 -7.55
C PRO A 253 -5.70 -14.26 -7.66
N SER A 254 -6.40 -13.42 -6.89
CA SER A 254 -6.18 -11.96 -6.89
C SER A 254 -4.78 -11.61 -6.35
N TRP A 255 -4.35 -12.23 -5.26
CA TRP A 255 -3.02 -11.99 -4.70
C TRP A 255 -1.91 -12.54 -5.59
N GLN A 256 -2.11 -13.71 -6.21
CA GLN A 256 -1.14 -14.29 -7.13
C GLN A 256 -0.90 -13.42 -8.36
N LYS A 257 -1.90 -12.67 -8.83
CA LYS A 257 -1.71 -11.65 -9.89
C LYS A 257 -0.90 -10.43 -9.42
N VAL A 258 -0.86 -10.14 -8.12
CA VAL A 258 -0.05 -9.03 -7.58
C VAL A 258 1.40 -9.47 -7.39
N MET A 259 1.60 -10.63 -6.78
CA MET A 259 2.91 -11.05 -6.28
C MET A 259 3.57 -12.19 -7.05
N HIS A 260 2.84 -12.93 -7.88
CA HIS A 260 3.37 -14.04 -8.68
C HIS A 260 4.19 -15.04 -7.83
N GLY A 261 3.65 -15.42 -6.67
CA GLY A 261 4.30 -16.31 -5.71
C GLY A 261 5.53 -15.75 -5.00
N LYS A 262 5.90 -14.48 -5.22
CA LYS A 262 7.01 -13.83 -4.52
C LYS A 262 6.56 -13.32 -3.15
N PRO A 263 7.48 -13.24 -2.16
CA PRO A 263 7.19 -12.62 -0.88
C PRO A 263 6.96 -11.11 -1.03
N THR A 264 6.33 -10.51 -0.04
CA THR A 264 6.07 -9.07 0.01
C THR A 264 7.34 -8.24 0.12
N THR A 265 8.43 -8.82 0.61
CA THR A 265 9.72 -8.14 0.80
C THR A 265 10.72 -8.51 -0.30
N TYR A 266 11.36 -7.51 -0.92
CA TYR A 266 12.41 -7.75 -1.90
C TYR A 266 13.68 -8.28 -1.25
N HIS A 267 14.29 -9.31 -1.86
CA HIS A 267 15.64 -9.74 -1.54
C HIS A 267 16.50 -9.76 -2.82
N PRO A 268 17.78 -9.34 -2.78
CA PRO A 268 18.66 -9.33 -3.95
C PRO A 268 18.79 -10.69 -4.68
N SER A 269 18.60 -11.80 -3.98
CA SER A 269 18.61 -13.15 -4.59
C SER A 269 17.48 -13.39 -5.59
N MET A 270 16.46 -12.53 -5.64
CA MET A 270 15.37 -12.61 -6.62
C MET A 270 15.76 -12.01 -7.98
N GLY A 271 16.96 -11.43 -8.08
CA GLY A 271 17.42 -10.72 -9.28
C GLY A 271 17.00 -9.25 -9.32
N PRO A 272 17.37 -8.53 -10.40
CA PRO A 272 17.02 -7.13 -10.57
C PRO A 272 15.50 -6.94 -10.70
N VAL A 273 14.94 -5.96 -9.98
CA VAL A 273 13.50 -5.69 -10.06
C VAL A 273 13.07 -5.30 -11.48
N ALA A 274 13.96 -4.66 -12.25
CA ALA A 274 13.71 -4.30 -13.64
C ALA A 274 13.47 -5.50 -14.58
N GLU A 275 13.90 -6.70 -14.19
CA GLU A 275 13.74 -7.94 -14.97
C GLU A 275 12.45 -8.71 -14.59
N MET A 276 11.73 -8.28 -13.54
CA MET A 276 10.50 -8.93 -13.06
C MET A 276 9.26 -8.50 -13.86
N SER A 277 9.30 -8.70 -15.17
CA SER A 277 8.25 -8.26 -16.11
C SER A 277 6.85 -8.78 -15.75
N GLU A 278 6.75 -9.96 -15.14
CA GLU A 278 5.49 -10.54 -14.69
C GLU A 278 4.81 -9.64 -13.64
N MET A 279 5.58 -9.07 -12.71
CA MET A 279 5.06 -8.18 -11.67
C MET A 279 4.69 -6.77 -12.18
N MET A 280 5.00 -6.46 -13.43
CA MET A 280 4.72 -5.17 -14.06
C MET A 280 3.38 -5.14 -14.80
N THR A 281 2.59 -6.20 -14.67
CA THR A 281 1.25 -6.31 -15.26
C THR A 281 0.17 -6.39 -14.18
N LEU A 282 -1.08 -6.06 -14.57
CA LEU A 282 -2.30 -6.25 -13.79
C LEU A 282 -3.06 -7.45 -14.37
#